data_AF-A0A5K1HN45-F1
#
_entry.id   AF-A0A5K1HN45-F1
#
_cell.length_a   1.000
_cell.length_b   1.000
_cell.length_c   1.000
_cell.angle_alpha   90.00
_cell.angle_beta   90.00
_cell.angle_gamma   90.00
#
_symmetry.space_group_name_H-M   'P 1'
#
loop_
_entity.id
_entity.type
_entity.pdbx_description
1 polymer ?
#
loop_
_entity_poly.entity_id
_entity_poly.type
_entity_poly.pdbx_seq_one_letter_code
_entity_poly.pdbx_strand_id
1 'polypeptide(L)'
;MERTYQYAWIIPFVPLLVTMLIGLELLLNPTATKNIRRIWAFPAVLLLSIVMVFSTKLAIQQINGSSIYEYLWSWSITSDFSLEFGYLIDPLTSIMSILITTVGILVLIYSDNYMSHDRGYLRFFAYMSFFNTAMLGL
;
A
#
# COMPACT_ATOMS: atom_id res chain seq x y z
N MET A 1 -16.55 13.47 9.42
CA MET A 1 -16.54 12.78 8.12
C MET A 1 -15.47 13.32 7.17
N GLU A 2 -15.17 14.62 7.18
CA GLU A 2 -14.19 15.23 6.25
C GLU A 2 -12.73 14.78 6.47
N ARG A 3 -12.30 14.55 7.71
CA ARG A 3 -10.89 14.22 7.99
C ARG A 3 -10.45 12.86 7.46
N THR A 4 -11.31 11.84 7.43
CA THR A 4 -10.95 10.51 6.90
C THR A 4 -10.69 10.56 5.40
N TYR A 5 -11.48 11.32 4.64
CA TYR A 5 -11.30 11.48 3.20
C TYR A 5 -10.06 12.32 2.83
N GLN A 6 -9.74 13.34 3.64
CA GLN A 6 -8.52 14.15 3.46
C GLN A 6 -7.22 13.35 3.63
N TYR A 7 -7.23 12.24 4.37
CA TYR A 7 -6.04 11.41 4.58
C TYR A 7 -6.00 10.17 3.67
N ALA A 8 -6.96 9.99 2.76
CA ALA A 8 -7.00 8.81 1.91
C ALA A 8 -5.83 8.72 0.93
N TRP A 9 -5.23 9.85 0.53
CA TRP A 9 -4.02 9.84 -0.28
C TRP A 9 -2.84 9.13 0.40
N ILE A 10 -2.85 8.92 1.72
CA ILE A 10 -1.79 8.25 2.47
C ILE A 10 -1.81 6.73 2.26
N ILE A 11 -2.98 6.14 1.93
CA ILE A 11 -3.19 4.69 1.80
C ILE A 11 -2.12 4.01 0.93
N PRO A 12 -1.80 4.51 -0.28
CA PRO A 12 -0.81 3.85 -1.15
C PRO A 12 0.63 4.06 -0.65
N PHE A 13 0.91 5.15 0.07
CA PHE A 13 2.27 5.45 0.54
C PHE A 13 2.71 4.64 1.76
N VAL A 14 1.77 4.11 2.56
CA VAL A 14 2.11 3.34 3.76
C VAL A 14 2.91 2.06 3.42
N PRO A 15 2.49 1.20 2.46
CA PRO A 15 3.28 0.03 2.08
C PRO A 15 4.55 0.38 1.30
N LEU A 16 4.63 1.58 0.71
CA LEU A 16 5.84 2.07 0.03
C LEU A 16 7.02 2.17 1.00
N LEU A 17 6.76 2.61 2.24
CA LEU A 17 7.80 2.76 3.26
C LEU A 17 8.52 1.44 3.54
N VAL A 18 7.79 0.32 3.57
CA VAL A 18 8.37 -1.03 3.73
C VAL A 18 9.33 -1.33 2.57
N THR A 19 8.88 -1.08 1.35
CA THR A 19 9.65 -1.34 0.13
C THR A 19 10.92 -0.51 0.10
N MET A 20 10.83 0.78 0.44
CA MET A 20 11.99 1.67 0.50
C MET A 20 12.98 1.23 1.57
N LEU A 21 12.52 0.83 2.76
CA LEU A 21 13.39 0.35 3.82
C LEU A 21 14.12 -0.94 3.42
N ILE A 22 13.40 -1.95 2.92
CA ILE A 22 14.02 -3.21 2.44
C ILE A 22 14.98 -2.93 1.28
N GLY A 23 14.58 -2.09 0.33
CA GLY A 23 15.38 -1.73 -0.84
C GLY A 23 16.68 -1.02 -0.47
N LEU A 24 16.61 -0.03 0.43
CA LEU A 24 17.76 0.74 0.89
C LEU A 24 18.73 -0.13 1.70
N GLU A 25 18.23 -0.96 2.60
CA GLU A 25 19.09 -1.86 3.37
C GLU A 25 19.79 -2.90 2.52
N LEU A 26 19.09 -3.45 1.52
CA LEU A 26 19.68 -4.41 0.59
C LEU A 26 20.79 -3.78 -0.28
N LEU A 27 20.70 -2.46 -0.54
CA LEU A 27 21.71 -1.69 -1.25
C LEU A 27 22.93 -1.36 -0.37
N LEU A 28 22.71 -0.95 0.88
CA LEU A 28 23.77 -0.49 1.78
C LEU A 28 24.53 -1.65 2.47
N ASN A 29 23.83 -2.69 2.92
CA ASN A 29 24.47 -3.76 3.70
C ASN A 29 23.82 -5.15 3.48
N PRO A 30 24.09 -5.79 2.33
CA PRO A 30 23.39 -7.02 1.92
C PRO A 30 23.67 -8.23 2.82
N THR A 31 24.73 -8.23 3.63
CA THR A 31 25.08 -9.34 4.52
C THR A 31 24.32 -9.26 5.84
N ALA A 32 24.18 -8.07 6.43
CA ALA A 32 23.42 -7.87 7.67
C ALA A 32 21.92 -8.09 7.45
N THR A 33 21.35 -7.58 6.35
CA THR A 33 19.91 -7.72 6.07
C THR A 33 19.53 -9.20 5.88
N LYS A 34 20.41 -10.03 5.28
CA LYS A 34 20.16 -11.47 5.12
C LYS A 34 20.06 -12.23 6.44
N ASN A 35 20.83 -11.85 7.45
CA ASN A 35 20.75 -12.46 8.79
C ASN A 35 19.44 -12.11 9.51
N ILE A 36 18.89 -10.92 9.24
CA ILE A 36 17.68 -10.39 9.89
C ILE A 36 16.43 -10.58 9.02
N ARG A 37 16.52 -11.39 7.95
CA ARG A 37 15.50 -11.49 6.89
C ARG A 37 14.07 -11.72 7.39
N ARG A 38 13.88 -12.53 8.43
CA ARG A 38 12.55 -12.90 8.93
C ARG A 38 11.86 -11.79 9.72
N ILE A 39 12.64 -10.87 10.30
CA ILE A 39 12.09 -9.71 11.00
C ILE A 39 11.38 -8.78 10.00
N TRP A 40 11.80 -8.75 8.73
CA TRP A 40 11.24 -7.88 7.70
C TRP A 40 9.82 -8.24 7.23
N ALA A 41 9.38 -9.49 7.43
CA ALA A 41 7.98 -9.84 7.14
C ALA A 41 7.00 -9.20 8.14
N PHE A 42 7.40 -9.02 9.40
CA PHE A 42 6.56 -8.43 10.43
C PHE A 42 6.11 -6.98 10.11
N PRO A 43 7.02 -6.02 9.80
CA PRO A 43 6.62 -4.66 9.44
C PRO A 43 5.83 -4.62 8.14
N ALA A 44 6.10 -5.52 7.17
CA ALA A 44 5.34 -5.62 5.93
C ALA A 44 3.87 -5.95 6.17
N VAL A 45 3.61 -6.99 6.97
CA VAL A 45 2.24 -7.40 7.33
C VAL A 45 1.58 -6.34 8.22
N LEU A 46 2.30 -5.80 9.20
CA LEU A 46 1.79 -4.79 10.12
C LEU A 46 1.34 -3.53 9.39
N LEU A 47 2.17 -2.97 8.51
CA LEU A 47 1.82 -1.76 7.77
C LEU A 47 0.65 -2.01 6.80
N LEU A 48 0.61 -3.16 6.13
CA LEU A 48 -0.52 -3.50 5.26
C LEU A 48 -1.84 -3.70 6.03
N SER A 49 -1.77 -4.25 7.26
CA SER A 49 -2.95 -4.36 8.14
C SER A 49 -3.48 -3.02 8.62
N ILE A 50 -2.61 -2.02 8.86
CA ILE A 50 -3.05 -0.65 9.17
C ILE A 50 -3.84 -0.08 7.99
N VAL A 51 -3.35 -0.30 6.76
CA VAL A 51 -4.03 0.12 5.53
C VAL A 51 -5.38 -0.58 5.36
N MET A 52 -5.49 -1.88 5.69
CA MET A 52 -6.75 -2.62 5.68
C MET A 52 -7.78 -2.01 6.65
N VAL A 53 -7.36 -1.65 7.87
CA VAL A 53 -8.25 -1.00 8.85
C VAL A 53 -8.74 0.36 8.35
N PHE A 54 -7.90 1.12 7.67
CA PHE A 54 -8.31 2.39 7.07
C PHE A 54 -9.29 2.19 5.90
N SER A 55 -9.01 1.21 5.03
CA SER A 55 -9.85 0.87 3.87
C SER A 55 -11.23 0.38 4.28
N THR A 56 -11.33 -0.45 5.33
CA THR A 56 -12.61 -0.91 5.88
C THR A 56 -13.44 0.22 6.47
N LYS A 57 -12.80 1.19 7.15
CA LYS A 57 -13.49 2.40 7.63
C LYS A 57 -14.07 3.23 6.48
N LEU A 58 -13.30 3.42 5.39
CA LEU A 58 -13.79 4.14 4.22
C LEU A 58 -14.98 3.42 3.55
N ALA A 59 -14.90 2.09 3.41
CA ALA A 59 -16.00 1.31 2.83
C ALA A 59 -17.28 1.36 3.67
N ILE A 60 -17.19 1.21 4.99
CA ILE A 60 -18.35 1.36 5.89
C ILE A 60 -18.96 2.76 5.72
N GLN A 61 -18.12 3.80 5.64
CA GLN A 61 -18.58 5.16 5.46
C GLN A 61 -19.30 5.37 4.13
N GLN A 62 -18.85 4.73 3.04
CA GLN A 62 -19.54 4.79 1.75
C GLN A 62 -20.82 3.95 1.67
N ILE A 63 -20.85 2.80 2.33
CA ILE A 63 -22.08 1.98 2.42
C ILE A 63 -23.18 2.71 3.19
N ASN A 64 -22.82 3.54 4.18
CA ASN A 64 -23.76 4.36 4.95
C ASN A 64 -24.33 5.56 4.16
N GLY A 65 -24.06 5.67 2.86
CA GLY A 65 -24.64 6.69 1.98
C GLY A 65 -23.88 8.03 1.97
N SER A 66 -22.57 8.01 2.24
CA SER A 66 -21.76 9.21 2.06
C SER A 66 -21.63 9.58 0.57
N SER A 67 -21.38 10.85 0.27
CA SER A 67 -21.16 11.31 -1.10
C SER A 67 -19.81 10.82 -1.64
N ILE A 68 -19.72 10.67 -2.97
CA ILE A 68 -18.45 10.44 -3.66
C ILE A 68 -17.52 11.62 -3.34
N TYR A 69 -16.30 11.32 -2.89
CA TYR A 69 -15.28 12.32 -2.61
C TYR A 69 -14.23 12.28 -3.71
N GLU A 70 -14.02 13.42 -4.36
CA GLU A 70 -13.04 13.60 -5.41
C GLU A 70 -12.10 14.73 -5.00
N TYR A 71 -10.80 14.47 -5.09
CA TYR A 71 -9.77 15.46 -4.86
C TYR A 71 -8.84 15.48 -6.08
N LEU A 72 -8.76 16.64 -6.74
CA LEU A 72 -7.94 16.87 -7.93
C LEU A 72 -6.89 17.95 -7.63
N TRP A 73 -5.69 17.72 -8.11
CA TRP A 73 -4.57 18.66 -8.10
C TRP A 73 -3.92 18.70 -9.49
N SER A 74 -3.79 19.89 -10.06
CA SER A 74 -3.06 20.13 -11.30
C SER A 74 -1.55 19.92 -11.15
N TRP A 75 -1.02 18.87 -11.77
CA TRP A 75 0.40 18.53 -11.76
C TRP A 75 1.22 19.32 -12.77
N SER A 76 0.65 19.61 -13.95
CA SER A 76 1.28 20.48 -14.95
C SER A 76 0.22 21.40 -15.56
N ILE A 77 0.53 22.69 -15.60
CA ILE A 77 -0.32 23.73 -16.19
C ILE A 77 0.48 24.32 -17.35
N THR A 78 0.11 23.96 -18.57
CA THR A 78 0.52 24.66 -19.80
C THR A 78 -0.65 25.53 -20.25
N SER A 79 -0.38 26.59 -21.03
CA SER A 79 -1.38 27.58 -21.47
C SER A 79 -2.69 26.97 -21.98
N ASP A 80 -2.64 25.80 -22.61
CA ASP A 80 -3.77 25.15 -23.26
C ASP A 80 -4.07 23.73 -22.73
N PHE A 81 -3.30 23.25 -21.74
CA PHE A 81 -3.42 21.88 -21.23
C PHE A 81 -3.10 21.81 -19.73
N SER A 82 -4.07 21.34 -18.94
CA SER A 82 -3.89 20.97 -17.54
C SER A 82 -3.88 19.45 -17.39
N LEU A 83 -2.82 18.91 -16.78
CA LEU A 83 -2.78 17.52 -16.35
C LEU A 83 -3.11 17.47 -14.86
N GLU A 84 -4.25 16.88 -14.53
CA GLU A 84 -4.76 16.77 -13.16
C GLU A 84 -4.55 15.35 -12.62
N PHE A 85 -3.95 15.24 -11.45
CA PHE A 85 -3.88 14.00 -10.67
C PHE A 85 -4.73 14.13 -9.43
N GLY A 86 -5.37 13.04 -9.06
CA GLY A 86 -6.29 13.04 -7.94
C GLY A 86 -6.59 11.65 -7.45
N TYR A 87 -7.48 11.58 -6.48
CA TYR A 87 -8.05 10.32 -6.03
C TYR A 87 -9.55 10.47 -5.86
N LEU A 88 -10.26 9.40 -6.21
CA LEU A 88 -11.70 9.31 -6.13
C LEU A 88 -12.09 8.18 -5.18
N ILE A 89 -12.92 8.51 -4.19
CA ILE A 89 -13.40 7.56 -3.19
C ILE A 89 -14.88 7.35 -3.44
N ASP A 90 -15.17 6.25 -4.13
CA ASP A 90 -16.51 5.75 -4.37
C ASP A 90 -16.67 4.38 -3.68
N PRO A 91 -17.89 3.81 -3.70
CA PRO A 91 -18.12 2.49 -3.13
C PRO A 91 -17.28 1.40 -3.80
N LEU A 92 -16.99 1.53 -5.11
CA LEU A 92 -16.22 0.54 -5.86
C LEU A 92 -14.74 0.55 -5.46
N THR A 93 -14.07 1.70 -5.45
CA THR A 93 -12.65 1.83 -5.04
C THR A 93 -12.46 1.43 -3.58
N SER A 94 -13.44 1.73 -2.72
CA SER A 94 -13.42 1.31 -1.32
C SER A 94 -13.44 -0.22 -1.16
N ILE A 95 -14.27 -0.93 -1.95
CA ILE A 95 -14.32 -2.40 -1.96
C ILE A 95 -13.03 -2.99 -2.55
N MET A 96 -12.53 -2.43 -3.65
CA MET A 96 -11.28 -2.88 -4.28
C MET A 96 -10.08 -2.73 -3.34
N SER A 97 -10.01 -1.63 -2.58
CA SER A 97 -8.95 -1.40 -1.58
C SER A 97 -8.95 -2.47 -0.48
N ILE A 98 -10.13 -2.91 -0.02
CA ILE A 98 -10.25 -4.02 0.95
C ILE A 98 -9.78 -5.32 0.32
N LEU A 99 -10.16 -5.60 -0.93
CA LEU A 99 -9.74 -6.82 -1.62
C LEU A 99 -8.22 -6.88 -1.76
N ILE A 100 -7.60 -5.81 -2.26
CA ILE A 100 -6.14 -5.72 -2.45
C ILE A 100 -5.41 -5.92 -1.13
N THR A 101 -5.83 -5.23 -0.06
CA THR A 101 -5.18 -5.37 1.25
C THR A 101 -5.37 -6.77 1.86
N THR A 102 -6.56 -7.38 1.74
CA THR A 102 -6.84 -8.72 2.27
C THR A 102 -6.01 -9.78 1.56
N VAL A 103 -6.03 -9.78 0.22
CA VAL A 103 -5.23 -10.72 -0.58
C VAL A 103 -3.75 -10.47 -0.34
N GLY A 104 -3.31 -9.21 -0.27
CA GLY A 104 -1.91 -8.86 0.01
C GLY A 104 -1.42 -9.39 1.36
N ILE A 105 -2.22 -9.28 2.43
CA ILE A 105 -1.87 -9.82 3.76
C ILE A 105 -1.77 -11.34 3.71
N LEU A 106 -2.74 -12.01 3.08
CA LEU A 106 -2.73 -13.47 2.94
C LEU A 106 -1.49 -13.97 2.20
N VAL A 107 -1.11 -13.30 1.10
CA VAL A 107 0.09 -13.64 0.35
C VAL A 107 1.35 -13.42 1.19
N LEU A 108 1.46 -12.31 1.92
CA LEU A 108 2.63 -12.05 2.78
C LEU A 108 2.80 -13.12 3.88
N ILE A 109 1.71 -13.53 4.53
CA ILE A 109 1.73 -14.58 5.56
C ILE A 109 2.08 -15.93 4.95
N TYR A 110 1.48 -16.27 3.81
CA TYR A 110 1.78 -17.51 3.10
C TYR A 110 3.25 -17.58 2.67
N SER A 111 3.76 -16.47 2.13
CA SER A 111 5.13 -16.36 1.63
C SER A 111 6.20 -16.42 2.71
N ASP A 112 5.90 -16.04 3.97
CA ASP A 112 6.87 -16.20 5.07
C ASP A 112 7.31 -17.66 5.23
N ASN A 113 6.35 -18.58 5.26
CA ASN A 113 6.63 -20.01 5.38
C ASN A 113 7.17 -20.58 4.07
N TYR A 114 6.57 -20.21 2.93
CA TYR A 114 6.96 -20.75 1.62
C TYR A 114 8.42 -20.40 1.25
N MET A 115 8.85 -19.15 1.46
CA MET A 115 10.20 -18.70 1.08
C MET A 115 11.24 -18.81 2.19
N SER A 116 10.89 -19.39 3.35
CA SER A 116 11.78 -19.51 4.51
C SER A 116 13.13 -20.17 4.19
N HIS A 117 13.18 -21.05 3.20
CA HIS A 117 14.41 -21.75 2.77
C HIS A 117 15.12 -21.09 1.58
N ASP A 118 14.52 -20.07 0.96
CA ASP A 118 15.06 -19.39 -0.21
C ASP A 118 15.96 -18.20 0.17
N ARG A 119 17.03 -17.99 -0.60
CA ARG A 119 17.92 -16.84 -0.51
C ARG A 119 17.27 -15.56 -1.03
N GLY A 120 16.24 -15.68 -1.88
CA GLY A 120 15.49 -14.58 -2.48
C GLY A 120 14.46 -13.88 -1.58
N TYR A 121 14.27 -14.35 -0.34
CA TYR A 121 13.21 -13.92 0.59
C TYR A 121 12.99 -12.39 0.62
N LEU A 122 14.04 -11.60 0.90
CA LEU A 122 13.91 -10.14 1.04
C LEU A 122 13.50 -9.44 -0.25
N ARG A 123 14.02 -9.90 -1.40
CA ARG A 123 13.68 -9.33 -2.71
C ARG A 123 12.20 -9.57 -3.02
N PHE A 124 11.71 -10.76 -2.72
CA PHE A 124 10.30 -11.08 -2.89
C PHE A 124 9.40 -10.18 -2.04
N PHE A 125 9.71 -9.99 -0.75
CA PHE A 125 8.93 -9.11 0.12
C PHE A 125 8.95 -7.66 -0.36
N ALA A 126 10.09 -7.14 -0.83
CA ALA A 126 10.15 -5.81 -1.44
C ALA A 126 9.26 -5.70 -2.68
N TYR A 127 9.30 -6.68 -3.59
CA TYR A 127 8.46 -6.66 -4.79
C TYR A 127 6.98 -6.81 -4.48
N MET A 128 6.60 -7.65 -3.51
CA MET A 128 5.21 -7.79 -3.09
C MET A 128 4.68 -6.52 -2.43
N SER A 129 5.45 -5.88 -1.56
CA SER A 129 5.06 -4.60 -0.96
C SER A 129 4.98 -3.48 -2.00
N PHE A 130 5.87 -3.46 -2.98
CA PHE A 130 5.81 -2.53 -4.12
C PHE A 130 4.56 -2.75 -4.97
N PHE A 131 4.25 -4.01 -5.27
CA PHE A 131 3.05 -4.38 -6.01
C PHE A 131 1.78 -3.94 -5.30
N ASN A 132 1.65 -4.20 -3.98
CA ASN A 132 0.51 -3.73 -3.20
C ASN A 132 0.40 -2.21 -3.19
N THR A 133 1.53 -1.49 -3.14
CA THR A 133 1.56 -0.02 -3.25
C THR A 133 1.00 0.46 -4.59
N ALA A 134 1.52 -0.09 -5.69
CA ALA A 134 1.09 0.28 -7.03
C ALA A 134 -0.39 -0.03 -7.26
N MET A 135 -0.87 -1.18 -6.76
CA MET A 135 -2.28 -1.56 -6.87
C MET A 135 -3.22 -0.68 -6.04
N LEU A 136 -2.79 -0.20 -4.88
CA LEU A 136 -3.58 0.73 -4.08
C LEU A 136 -3.60 2.16 -4.63
N GLY A 137 -2.60 2.51 -5.45
CA GLY A 137 -2.51 3.81 -6.12
C GLY A 137 -3.13 3.85 -7.52
N LEU A 138 -3.62 2.71 -8.01
CA LEU A 138 -4.34 2.58 -9.29
C LEU A 138 -5.82 2.90 -9.11
#